data_AF-A0A4Q3TFN9-F1
#
_entry.id   AF-A0A4Q3TFN9-F1
#
_cell.length_a   1.000
_cell.length_b   1.000
_cell.length_c   1.000
_cell.angle_alpha   90.00
_cell.angle_beta   90.00
_cell.angle_gamma   90.00
#
_symmetry.space_group_name_H-M   'P 1'
#
loop_
_entity.id
_entity.type
_entity.pdbx_description
1 polymer ?
#
loop_
_entity_poly.entity_id
_entity_poly.type
_entity_poly.pdbx_seq_one_letter_code
_entity_poly.pdbx_strand_id
1 'polypeptide(L)'
;MTHRFTQLMFTPTVKKVQQTMGSRGAYQRFEAYAPDQAGLGAEERDFIFRRDSFYMATVSETGWPYVQHRGGPRGFLKVLDDRTLGFADYRGNRQYVSVGNLEKADRVSLFLMDYANRRRLKLLGHARLVDRLNDPETLERLQDVGYGAHVE
;
A
#
# COMPACT_ATOMS: atom_id res chain seq x y z
N MET A 1 7.43 -6.60 -9.35
CA MET A 1 6.62 -5.54 -10.00
C MET A 1 5.56 -6.27 -10.80
N THR A 2 4.33 -5.76 -10.87
CA THR A 2 3.23 -6.43 -11.60
C THR A 2 2.90 -5.68 -12.88
N HIS A 3 2.23 -6.36 -13.82
CA HIS A 3 1.72 -5.76 -15.05
C HIS A 3 0.73 -4.60 -14.76
N ARG A 4 -0.12 -4.74 -13.72
CA ARG A 4 -1.04 -3.67 -13.31
C ARG A 4 -0.32 -2.42 -12.81
N PHE A 5 0.78 -2.58 -12.09
CA PHE A 5 1.57 -1.42 -11.63
C PHE A 5 2.07 -0.59 -12.81
N THR A 6 2.54 -1.23 -13.89
CA THR A 6 3.03 -0.51 -15.07
C THR A 6 1.91 0.15 -15.86
N GLN A 7 0.72 -0.46 -15.93
CA GLN A 7 -0.45 0.19 -16.55
C GLN A 7 -0.84 1.50 -15.87
N LEU A 8 -0.78 1.53 -14.53
CA LEU A 8 -1.11 2.73 -13.76
C LEU A 8 0.02 3.77 -13.80
N MET A 9 1.28 3.34 -13.66
CA MET A 9 2.40 4.26 -13.41
C MET A 9 3.21 4.63 -14.65
N PHE A 10 3.18 3.83 -15.71
CA PHE A 10 3.90 4.16 -16.95
C PHE A 10 2.99 4.94 -17.89
N THR A 11 2.65 6.15 -17.44
CA THR A 11 1.92 7.15 -18.23
C THR A 11 2.67 7.46 -19.53
N PRO A 12 2.01 8.07 -20.55
CA PRO A 12 2.68 8.47 -21.77
C PRO A 12 3.94 9.32 -21.53
N THR A 13 3.89 10.24 -20.56
CA THR A 13 5.04 11.06 -20.15
C THR A 13 6.15 10.21 -19.54
N VAL A 14 5.83 9.27 -18.64
CA VAL A 14 6.84 8.37 -18.05
C VAL A 14 7.47 7.50 -19.14
N LYS A 15 6.69 6.97 -20.08
CA LYS A 15 7.20 6.18 -21.21
C LYS A 15 8.13 7.00 -22.12
N LYS A 16 7.80 8.28 -22.38
CA LYS A 16 8.69 9.20 -23.11
C LYS A 16 10.01 9.42 -22.35
N VAL A 17 9.97 9.66 -21.04
CA VAL A 17 11.18 9.79 -20.22
C VAL A 17 12.00 8.50 -20.24
N GLN A 18 11.36 7.33 -20.15
CA GLN A 18 12.05 6.04 -20.27
C GLN A 18 12.75 5.87 -21.63
N GLN A 19 12.19 6.40 -22.72
CA GLN A 19 12.83 6.38 -24.03
C GLN A 19 14.07 7.27 -24.05
N THR A 20 13.93 8.52 -23.59
CA THR A 20 15.03 9.48 -23.50
C THR A 20 16.18 8.96 -22.63
N MET A 21 15.86 8.30 -21.51
CA MET A 21 16.84 7.78 -20.56
C MET A 21 17.26 6.33 -20.87
N GLY A 22 16.87 5.76 -22.02
CA GLY A 22 17.34 4.45 -22.48
C GLY A 22 16.78 3.22 -21.75
N SER A 23 15.78 3.38 -20.88
CA SER A 23 15.19 2.26 -20.11
C SER A 23 13.94 1.64 -20.76
N ARG A 24 13.39 2.28 -21.81
CA ARG A 24 12.09 1.87 -22.38
C ARG A 24 12.09 0.43 -22.90
N GLY A 25 13.14 0.01 -23.61
CA GLY A 25 13.20 -1.33 -24.19
C GLY A 25 13.11 -2.44 -23.14
N ALA A 26 13.75 -2.27 -21.98
CA ALA A 26 13.68 -3.21 -20.87
C ALA A 26 12.27 -3.29 -20.27
N TYR A 27 11.65 -2.14 -20.00
CA TYR A 27 10.31 -2.09 -19.42
C TYR A 27 9.21 -2.50 -20.39
N GLN A 28 9.38 -2.29 -21.69
CA GLN A 28 8.46 -2.79 -22.70
C GLN A 28 8.47 -4.32 -22.78
N ARG A 29 9.65 -4.95 -22.70
CA ARG A 29 9.73 -6.43 -22.60
C ARG A 29 9.07 -6.91 -21.31
N PHE A 30 9.34 -6.24 -20.19
CA PHE A 30 8.67 -6.56 -18.93
C PHE A 30 7.15 -6.47 -19.07
N GLU A 31 6.60 -5.38 -19.61
CA GLU A 31 5.15 -5.22 -19.84
C GLU A 31 4.57 -6.33 -20.74
N ALA A 32 5.32 -6.83 -21.73
CA ALA A 32 4.86 -7.88 -22.63
C ALA A 32 4.82 -9.29 -22.00
N TYR A 33 5.68 -9.57 -21.02
CA TYR A 33 5.79 -10.90 -20.39
C TYR A 33 5.30 -10.93 -18.94
N ALA A 34 5.04 -9.78 -18.33
CA ALA A 34 4.58 -9.71 -16.95
C ALA A 34 3.22 -10.42 -16.85
N PRO A 35 3.05 -11.37 -15.92
CA PRO A 35 1.80 -12.06 -15.76
C PRO A 35 0.69 -11.06 -15.39
N ASP A 36 -0.47 -11.19 -16.03
CA ASP A 36 -1.66 -10.41 -15.70
C ASP A 36 -2.37 -10.99 -14.48
N GLN A 37 -1.64 -11.03 -13.35
CA GLN A 37 -2.20 -11.46 -12.07
C GLN A 37 -3.02 -10.32 -11.49
N ALA A 38 -4.31 -10.61 -11.28
CA ALA A 38 -5.27 -9.63 -10.79
C ALA A 38 -5.32 -9.52 -9.26
N GLY A 39 -4.39 -10.14 -8.51
CA GLY A 39 -4.41 -10.18 -7.05
C GLY A 39 -3.05 -10.51 -6.43
N LEU A 40 -3.01 -10.53 -5.09
CA LEU A 40 -1.83 -10.81 -4.27
C LEU A 40 -1.49 -12.31 -4.31
N GLY A 41 -0.34 -12.62 -4.91
CA GLY A 41 0.22 -13.96 -4.97
C GLY A 41 0.84 -14.41 -3.65
N ALA A 42 1.30 -15.67 -3.62
CA ALA A 42 1.89 -16.25 -2.42
C ALA A 42 3.15 -15.48 -1.95
N GLU A 43 3.97 -15.00 -2.89
CA GLU A 43 5.17 -14.21 -2.56
C GLU A 43 4.82 -12.85 -1.96
N GLU A 44 3.83 -12.13 -2.51
CA GLU A 44 3.38 -10.87 -1.92
C GLU A 44 2.80 -11.07 -0.52
N ARG A 45 2.00 -12.11 -0.31
CA ARG A 45 1.40 -12.43 0.98
C ARG A 45 2.46 -12.72 2.04
N ASP A 46 3.44 -13.57 1.73
CA ASP A 46 4.55 -13.86 2.64
C ASP A 46 5.38 -12.60 2.91
N PHE A 47 5.64 -11.79 1.88
CA PHE A 47 6.37 -10.53 2.03
C PHE A 47 5.65 -9.57 2.96
N ILE A 48 4.32 -9.40 2.82
CA ILE A 48 3.47 -8.54 3.65
C ILE A 48 3.45 -9.04 5.10
N PHE A 49 3.21 -10.33 5.30
CA PHE A 49 3.12 -10.94 6.64
C PHE A 49 4.40 -10.78 7.46
N ARG A 50 5.57 -10.71 6.81
CA ARG A 50 6.86 -10.50 7.47
C ARG A 50 7.15 -9.05 7.85
N ARG A 51 6.28 -8.09 7.54
CA ARG A 51 6.48 -6.68 7.89
C ARG A 51 5.81 -6.33 9.21
N ASP A 52 6.52 -5.52 9.98
CA ASP A 52 6.06 -4.82 11.18
C ASP A 52 5.85 -3.31 10.91
N SER A 53 6.17 -2.86 9.69
CA SER A 53 6.09 -1.47 9.29
C SER A 53 5.93 -1.29 7.77
N PHE A 54 5.33 -0.18 7.37
CA PHE A 54 5.29 0.30 6.00
C PHE A 54 5.13 1.82 5.94
N TYR A 55 5.38 2.41 4.77
CA TYR A 55 5.06 3.81 4.50
C TYR A 55 3.79 3.91 3.66
N MET A 56 2.90 4.81 4.05
CA MET A 56 1.67 5.11 3.33
C MET A 56 1.73 6.53 2.78
N ALA A 57 1.56 6.66 1.46
CA ALA A 57 1.35 7.95 0.83
C ALA A 57 -0.14 8.20 0.61
N THR A 58 -0.54 9.44 0.88
CA THR A 58 -1.86 10.03 0.60
C THR A 58 -1.65 11.37 -0.11
N VAL A 59 -2.70 11.94 -0.68
CA VAL A 59 -2.64 13.27 -1.32
C VAL A 59 -3.65 14.17 -0.63
N SER A 60 -3.22 15.37 -0.21
CA SER A 60 -4.12 16.35 0.38
C SER A 60 -5.12 16.88 -0.66
N GLU A 61 -6.21 17.48 -0.19
CA GLU A 61 -7.18 18.14 -1.07
C GLU A 61 -6.55 19.30 -1.87
N THR A 62 -5.45 19.86 -1.37
CA THR A 62 -4.65 20.89 -2.04
C THR A 62 -3.59 20.31 -3.00
N GLY A 63 -3.54 19.00 -3.18
CA GLY A 63 -2.65 18.32 -4.12
C GLY A 63 -1.25 17.99 -3.60
N TRP A 64 -0.95 18.25 -2.32
CA TRP A 64 0.35 17.92 -1.73
C TRP A 64 0.44 16.42 -1.42
N PRO A 65 1.51 15.73 -1.84
CA PRO A 65 1.77 14.37 -1.39
C PRO A 65 2.20 14.39 0.07
N TYR A 66 1.66 13.46 0.86
CA TYR A 66 2.01 13.27 2.26
C TYR A 66 2.33 11.80 2.51
N VAL A 67 3.45 11.54 3.18
CA VAL A 67 3.90 10.18 3.52
C VAL A 67 4.00 10.03 5.02
N GLN A 68 3.41 8.96 5.55
CA GLN A 68 3.47 8.61 6.96
C GLN A 68 3.93 7.17 7.15
N HIS A 69 4.81 6.97 8.12
CA HIS A 69 5.16 5.63 8.59
C HIS A 69 4.01 5.05 9.42
N ARG A 70 3.64 3.80 9.15
CA ARG A 70 2.69 2.98 9.91
C ARG A 70 3.45 1.77 10.45
N GLY A 71 3.32 1.52 11.75
CA GLY A 71 4.00 0.42 12.42
C GLY A 71 3.06 -0.32 13.37
N GLY A 72 3.33 -1.61 13.55
CA GLY A 72 2.58 -2.51 14.42
C GLY A 72 3.36 -3.80 14.66
N PRO A 73 2.74 -4.83 15.25
CA PRO A 73 3.38 -6.14 15.35
C PRO A 73 3.61 -6.72 13.95
N ARG A 74 4.52 -7.71 13.86
CA ARG A 74 4.72 -8.45 12.60
C ARG A 74 3.39 -9.01 12.10
N GLY A 75 3.04 -8.68 10.86
CA GLY A 75 1.80 -9.11 10.22
C GLY A 75 0.58 -8.22 10.51
N PHE A 76 0.76 -7.05 11.14
CA PHE A 76 -0.34 -6.11 11.40
C PHE A 76 -1.03 -5.61 10.13
N LEU A 77 -0.30 -5.55 9.01
CA LEU A 77 -0.90 -5.37 7.69
C LEU A 77 -1.42 -6.74 7.23
N LYS A 78 -2.73 -6.92 7.36
CA LYS A 78 -3.42 -8.19 7.10
C LYS A 78 -3.87 -8.25 5.65
N VAL A 79 -3.68 -9.42 5.05
CA VAL A 79 -4.27 -9.77 3.75
C VAL A 79 -5.66 -10.35 4.01
N LEU A 80 -6.70 -9.59 3.68
CA LEU A 80 -8.08 -9.98 3.95
C LEU A 80 -8.65 -10.89 2.86
N ASP A 81 -8.22 -10.66 1.61
CA ASP A 81 -8.50 -11.48 0.43
C ASP A 81 -7.46 -11.18 -0.68
N ASP A 82 -7.69 -11.65 -1.90
CA ASP A 82 -6.79 -11.50 -3.05
C ASP A 82 -6.51 -10.04 -3.47
N ARG A 83 -7.35 -9.08 -3.07
CA ARG A 83 -7.27 -7.67 -3.47
C ARG A 83 -7.41 -6.69 -2.32
N THR A 84 -7.75 -7.17 -1.13
CA THR A 84 -8.01 -6.33 0.04
C THR A 84 -6.95 -6.54 1.10
N LEU A 85 -6.37 -5.43 1.53
CA LEU A 85 -5.51 -5.35 2.71
C LEU A 85 -6.23 -4.53 3.77
N GLY A 86 -5.92 -4.77 5.03
CA GLY A 86 -6.32 -3.89 6.11
C GLY A 86 -5.35 -3.94 7.26
N PHE A 87 -5.37 -2.91 8.10
CA PHE A 87 -4.56 -2.82 9.31
C PHE A 87 -5.33 -1.99 10.33
N ALA A 88 -5.13 -2.27 11.62
CA ALA A 88 -5.60 -1.39 12.67
C ALA A 88 -4.81 -0.08 12.65
N ASP A 89 -5.49 1.07 12.67
CA ASP A 89 -4.80 2.34 12.89
C ASP A 89 -4.56 2.52 14.39
N TYR A 90 -3.28 2.55 14.78
CA TYR A 90 -2.90 2.68 16.18
C TYR A 90 -2.75 4.15 16.53
N ARG A 91 -3.25 4.53 17.70
CA ARG A 91 -3.17 5.89 18.22
C ARG A 91 -1.73 6.41 18.18
N GLY A 92 -1.53 7.40 17.32
CA GLY A 92 -0.24 8.03 17.07
C GLY A 92 -0.17 9.47 17.58
N ASN A 93 0.48 10.32 16.78
CA ASN A 93 0.67 11.75 17.04
C ASN A 93 -0.60 12.61 16.85
N ARG A 94 -1.71 12.00 16.42
CA ARG A 94 -3.03 12.64 16.23
C ARG A 94 -3.03 13.81 15.24
N GLN A 95 -2.13 13.82 14.26
CA GLN A 95 -2.19 14.81 13.18
C GLN A 95 -3.36 14.55 12.23
N TYR A 96 -3.83 13.30 12.14
CA TYR A 96 -4.94 12.85 11.28
C TYR A 96 -4.81 13.23 9.78
N VAL A 97 -3.62 13.61 9.31
CA VAL A 97 -3.42 14.09 7.93
C VAL A 97 -3.81 13.01 6.92
N SER A 98 -3.33 11.77 7.08
CA SER A 98 -3.73 10.69 6.16
C SER A 98 -5.23 10.42 6.21
N VAL A 99 -5.83 10.41 7.41
CA VAL A 99 -7.26 10.14 7.62
C VAL A 99 -8.09 11.23 6.92
N GLY A 100 -7.79 12.50 7.18
CA GLY A 100 -8.45 13.64 6.53
C GLY A 100 -8.23 13.69 5.01
N ASN A 101 -7.06 13.29 4.51
CA ASN A 101 -6.80 13.19 3.08
C ASN A 101 -7.72 12.14 2.41
N LEU A 102 -7.96 11.00 3.07
CA LEU A 102 -8.80 9.92 2.54
C LEU A 102 -10.27 10.30 2.37
N GLU A 103 -10.76 11.29 3.12
CA GLU A 103 -12.11 11.85 2.96
C GLU A 103 -12.30 12.55 1.61
N LYS A 104 -11.21 13.03 0.99
CA LYS A 104 -11.26 13.79 -0.27
C LYS A 104 -10.65 13.02 -1.45
N ALA A 105 -9.67 12.17 -1.19
CA ALA A 105 -9.00 11.36 -2.19
C ALA A 105 -8.62 9.99 -1.60
N ASP A 106 -9.27 8.95 -2.10
CA ASP A 106 -9.11 7.57 -1.59
C ASP A 106 -7.86 6.86 -2.13
N ARG A 107 -7.12 7.46 -3.07
CA ARG A 107 -5.92 6.84 -3.66
C ARG A 107 -4.75 6.85 -2.70
N VAL A 108 -4.15 5.67 -2.50
CA VAL A 108 -2.98 5.47 -1.66
C VAL A 108 -1.86 4.74 -2.38
N SER A 109 -0.62 4.97 -1.92
CA SER A 109 0.53 4.12 -2.25
C SER A 109 1.13 3.57 -0.96
N LEU A 110 1.25 2.24 -0.87
CA LEU A 110 1.97 1.57 0.20
C LEU A 110 3.37 1.20 -0.28
N PHE A 111 4.35 1.42 0.58
CA PHE A 111 5.76 1.10 0.34
C PHE A 111 6.30 0.29 1.52
N LEU A 112 6.46 -1.00 1.29
CA LEU A 112 6.88 -1.98 2.28
C LEU A 112 8.35 -2.30 2.05
N MET A 113 9.16 -2.21 3.10
CA MET A 113 10.61 -2.39 3.02
C MET A 113 11.07 -3.66 3.73
N ASP A 114 12.03 -4.34 3.11
CA ASP A 114 12.87 -5.35 3.73
C ASP A 114 14.32 -4.88 3.60
N TYR A 115 14.78 -4.14 4.61
CA TYR A 115 16.10 -3.51 4.60
C TYR A 115 17.24 -4.53 4.56
N ALA A 116 17.13 -5.59 5.37
CA ALA A 116 18.15 -6.64 5.45
C ALA A 116 18.38 -7.33 4.10
N ASN A 117 17.30 -7.64 3.36
CA ASN A 117 17.39 -8.29 2.06
C ASN A 117 17.47 -7.30 0.88
N ARG A 118 17.41 -5.99 1.15
CA ARG A 118 17.33 -4.92 0.14
C ARG A 118 16.17 -5.11 -0.85
N ARG A 119 15.04 -5.59 -0.35
CA ARG A 119 13.82 -5.83 -1.15
C ARG A 119 12.74 -4.82 -0.76
N ARG A 120 11.81 -4.60 -1.69
CA ARG A 120 10.67 -3.70 -1.48
C ARG A 120 9.45 -4.17 -2.24
N LEU A 121 8.28 -3.93 -1.68
CA LEU A 121 6.99 -4.12 -2.34
C LEU A 121 6.27 -2.77 -2.40
N LYS A 122 5.75 -2.44 -3.59
CA LYS A 122 4.96 -1.23 -3.84
C LYS A 122 3.55 -1.64 -4.21
N LEU A 123 2.57 -1.09 -3.52
CA LEU A 123 1.16 -1.35 -3.77
C LEU A 123 0.46 -0.02 -3.99
N LEU A 124 -0.46 0.00 -4.96
CA LEU A 124 -1.33 1.13 -5.24
C LEU A 124 -2.76 0.64 -5.04
N GLY A 125 -3.59 1.47 -4.44
CA GLY A 125 -4.97 1.07 -4.18
C GLY A 125 -5.84 2.23 -3.74
N HIS A 126 -7.05 1.87 -3.36
CA HIS A 126 -8.01 2.76 -2.73
C HIS A 126 -8.12 2.37 -1.26
N ALA A 127 -8.15 3.35 -0.36
CA ALA A 127 -8.30 3.13 1.06
C ALA A 127 -9.58 3.82 1.56
N ARG A 128 -10.24 3.16 2.51
CA ARG A 128 -11.40 3.68 3.22
C ARG A 128 -11.19 3.45 4.71
N LEU A 129 -11.78 4.30 5.53
CA LEU A 129 -11.83 4.09 6.97
C LEU A 129 -12.89 3.04 7.29
N VAL A 130 -12.61 2.27 8.35
CA VAL A 130 -13.53 1.29 8.93
C VAL A 130 -13.61 1.61 10.41
N ASP A 131 -14.82 1.80 10.91
CA ASP A 131 -15.08 2.00 12.32
C ASP A 131 -16.10 0.97 12.83
N ARG A 132 -16.28 0.94 14.15
CA ARG A 132 -17.18 0.00 14.83
C ARG A 132 -18.65 0.17 14.45
N LEU A 133 -19.07 1.37 14.02
CA LEU A 133 -20.46 1.63 13.65
C LEU A 133 -20.76 1.11 12.24
N ASN A 134 -19.79 1.23 11.33
CA ASN A 134 -19.98 0.93 9.91
C ASN A 134 -19.62 -0.51 9.52
N ASP A 135 -18.57 -1.09 10.11
CA ASP A 135 -18.05 -2.42 9.71
C ASP A 135 -17.28 -3.09 10.88
N PRO A 136 -18.00 -3.50 11.94
CA PRO A 136 -17.39 -4.04 13.16
C PRO A 136 -16.67 -5.38 12.94
N GLU A 137 -17.15 -6.21 12.02
CA GLU A 137 -16.55 -7.51 11.70
C GLU A 137 -15.16 -7.35 11.08
N THR A 138 -15.02 -6.44 10.11
CA THR A 138 -13.70 -6.12 9.55
C THR A 138 -12.78 -5.54 10.62
N LEU A 139 -13.28 -4.62 11.45
CA LEU A 139 -12.48 -4.04 12.53
C LEU A 139 -11.94 -5.10 13.50
N GLU A 140 -12.77 -6.07 13.89
CA GLU A 140 -12.35 -7.17 14.76
C GLU A 140 -11.25 -8.03 14.11
N ARG A 141 -11.38 -8.34 12.82
CA ARG A 141 -10.34 -9.05 12.06
C ARG A 141 -9.01 -8.28 12.00
N LEU A 142 -9.06 -6.95 12.05
CA LEU A 142 -7.88 -6.08 11.98
C LEU A 142 -7.17 -5.86 13.31
N GLN A 143 -7.81 -6.14 14.45
CA GLN A 143 -7.17 -6.03 15.75
C GLN A 143 -6.07 -7.09 15.92
N ASP A 144 -4.93 -6.68 16.47
CA ASP A 144 -3.87 -7.61 16.85
C ASP A 144 -4.04 -7.99 18.32
N VAL A 145 -4.54 -9.21 18.56
CA VAL A 145 -4.84 -9.70 19.91
C VAL A 145 -3.57 -9.72 20.75
N GLY A 146 -3.60 -9.05 21.90
CA GLY A 146 -2.47 -8.96 22.82
C GLY A 146 -1.46 -7.86 22.50
N TYR A 147 -1.65 -7.09 21.42
CA TYR A 147 -0.87 -5.88 21.19
C TYR A 147 -1.47 -4.70 21.98
N GLY A 148 -0.70 -4.17 22.94
CA GLY A 148 -1.18 -3.19 23.92
C GLY A 148 -1.44 -1.77 23.38
N ALA A 149 -1.28 -1.54 22.07
CA ALA A 149 -1.57 -0.24 21.48
C ALA A 149 -3.08 -0.03 21.34
N HIS A 150 -3.52 1.21 21.57
CA HIS A 150 -4.92 1.58 21.39
C HIS A 150 -5.23 1.72 19.88
N VAL A 151 -6.23 0.99 19.41
CA VAL A 151 -6.79 1.13 18.05
C VAL A 151 -7.74 2.34 18.04
N GLU A 152 -7.57 3.23 17.06
CA GLU A 152 -8.47 4.36 16.79
C GLU A 152 -9.62 3.99 15.87
#